data_AF-A0A1G5AAS3-F1
#
_entry.id   AF-A0A1G5AAS3-F1
#
_cell.length_a   1.000
_cell.length_b   1.000
_cell.length_c   1.000
_cell.angle_alpha   90.00
_cell.angle_beta   90.00
_cell.angle_gamma   90.00
#
_symmetry.space_group_name_H-M   'P 1'
#
loop_
_entity.id
_entity.type
_entity.pdbx_description
1 polymer ?
#
loop_
_entity_poly.entity_id
_entity_poly.type
_entity_poly.pdbx_seq_one_letter_code
_entity_poly.pdbx_strand_id
1 'polypeptide(L)'
;MAFDIDKIFESYEPFSRITTKKEYENRMSTFQAERYAYLRELTETTDMAVASNTFCDGVHEKFKKFGKVRTGTLMDLNCFLIYYIFPAILKNEGERASAICDTLRDTWNSRFKCDINYTDYDSLMSGFKKKLLGIAVEEEDK
;
A
#
# COMPACT_ATOMS: atom_id res chain seq x y z
N MET A 1 17.51 -11.58 -3.05
CA MET A 1 17.69 -10.21 -3.57
C MET A 1 17.01 -9.28 -2.58
N ALA A 2 17.36 -7.99 -2.56
CA ALA A 2 16.79 -7.03 -1.61
C ALA A 2 15.89 -6.07 -2.38
N PHE A 3 14.66 -5.86 -1.89
CA PHE A 3 13.73 -4.90 -2.45
C PHE A 3 14.33 -3.49 -2.49
N ASP A 4 14.06 -2.75 -3.56
CA ASP A 4 14.40 -1.32 -3.63
C ASP A 4 13.34 -0.49 -2.88
N ILE A 5 13.46 -0.50 -1.54
CA ILE A 5 12.51 0.16 -0.65
C ILE A 5 12.48 1.67 -0.87
N ASP A 6 13.61 2.27 -1.25
CA ASP A 6 13.68 3.69 -1.60
C ASP A 6 12.79 4.01 -2.79
N LYS A 7 12.81 3.17 -3.83
CA LYS A 7 11.97 3.36 -5.02
C LYS A 7 10.51 3.01 -4.78
N ILE A 8 10.23 1.96 -4.00
CA ILE A 8 8.85 1.55 -3.69
C ILE A 8 8.12 2.65 -2.90
N PHE A 9 8.77 3.22 -1.89
CA PHE A 9 8.22 4.27 -1.03
C PHE A 9 8.68 5.68 -1.44
N GLU A 10 9.17 5.88 -2.67
CA GLU A 10 9.63 7.19 -3.12
C GLU A 10 8.48 8.20 -3.02
N SER A 11 8.67 9.31 -2.32
CA SER A 11 7.57 10.27 -2.07
C SER A 11 6.32 9.62 -1.48
N TYR A 12 6.44 8.74 -0.48
CA TYR A 12 5.34 8.26 0.35
C TYR A 12 4.75 9.44 1.16
N GLU A 13 4.07 10.33 0.46
CA GLU A 13 3.41 11.46 1.07
C GLU A 13 2.21 10.99 1.89
N PRO A 14 1.90 11.70 2.99
CA PRO A 14 0.77 11.34 3.82
C PRO A 14 -0.52 11.43 3.00
N PHE A 15 -1.38 10.41 3.13
CA PHE A 15 -2.66 10.34 2.43
C PHE A 15 -3.56 11.54 2.69
N SER A 16 -3.36 12.26 3.80
CA SER A 16 -4.04 13.54 4.09
C SER A 16 -3.89 14.60 3.00
N ARG A 17 -2.91 14.45 2.09
CA ARG A 17 -2.72 15.34 0.92
C ARG A 17 -3.56 14.94 -0.29
N ILE A 18 -4.09 13.71 -0.34
CA ILE A 18 -4.90 13.21 -1.45
C ILE A 18 -6.35 13.52 -1.14
N THR A 19 -6.89 14.53 -1.82
CA THR A 19 -8.20 15.10 -1.47
C THR A 19 -9.29 14.77 -2.48
N THR A 20 -8.92 14.28 -3.67
CA THR A 20 -9.86 14.02 -4.76
C THR A 20 -9.62 12.65 -5.40
N LYS A 21 -10.70 12.05 -5.95
CA LYS A 21 -10.61 10.79 -6.72
C LYS A 21 -9.60 10.89 -7.87
N LYS A 22 -9.65 11.99 -8.62
CA LYS A 22 -8.78 12.24 -9.77
C LYS A 22 -7.31 12.28 -9.38
N GLU A 23 -7.00 12.91 -8.24
CA GLU A 23 -5.62 12.94 -7.74
C GLU A 23 -5.14 11.55 -7.34
N TYR A 24 -5.97 10.78 -6.64
CA TYR A 24 -5.64 9.40 -6.29
C TYR A 24 -5.43 8.52 -7.52
N GLU A 25 -6.32 8.61 -8.51
CA GLU A 25 -6.21 7.87 -9.77
C GLU A 25 -4.90 8.18 -10.51
N ASN A 26 -4.56 9.47 -10.66
CA ASN A 26 -3.29 9.88 -11.28
C ASN A 26 -2.08 9.30 -10.53
N ARG A 27 -2.05 9.43 -9.20
CA ARG A 27 -0.94 8.91 -8.39
C ARG A 27 -0.85 7.39 -8.45
N MET A 28 -1.99 6.70 -8.42
CA MET A 28 -2.05 5.24 -8.53
C MET A 28 -1.60 4.75 -9.92
N SER A 29 -1.94 5.48 -10.98
CA SER A 29 -1.45 5.22 -12.33
C SER A 29 0.06 5.39 -12.42
N THR A 30 0.62 6.46 -11.85
CA THR A 30 2.09 6.66 -11.77
C THR A 30 2.76 5.54 -10.98
N PHE A 31 2.18 5.15 -9.83
CA PHE A 31 2.70 4.04 -9.03
C PHE A 31 2.74 2.72 -9.83
N GLN A 32 1.66 2.40 -10.56
CA GLN A 32 1.61 1.21 -11.41
C GLN A 32 2.65 1.25 -12.54
N ALA A 33 2.81 2.40 -13.20
CA ALA A 33 3.72 2.53 -14.33
C ALA A 33 5.20 2.51 -13.92
N GLU A 34 5.55 3.15 -12.81
CA GLU A 34 6.96 3.43 -12.48
C GLU A 34 7.51 2.58 -11.34
N ARG A 35 6.64 2.05 -10.46
CA ARG A 35 7.07 1.49 -9.18
C ARG A 35 6.61 0.06 -8.92
N TYR A 36 5.50 -0.36 -9.52
CA TYR A 36 4.97 -1.70 -9.32
C TYR A 36 5.98 -2.80 -9.70
N ALA A 37 6.83 -2.56 -10.71
CA ALA A 37 7.89 -3.50 -11.11
C ALA A 37 8.88 -3.83 -9.98
N TYR A 38 9.09 -2.95 -9.00
CA TYR A 38 9.94 -3.23 -7.83
C TYR A 38 9.29 -4.21 -6.84
N LEU A 39 7.98 -4.47 -6.95
CA LEU A 39 7.27 -5.48 -6.16
C LEU A 39 7.31 -6.88 -6.78
N ARG A 40 7.98 -7.08 -7.92
CA ARG A 40 8.04 -8.37 -8.62
C ARG A 40 8.47 -9.54 -7.71
N GLU A 41 9.40 -9.30 -6.78
CA GLU A 41 9.88 -10.35 -5.87
C GLU A 41 8.80 -10.78 -4.87
N LEU A 42 7.81 -9.92 -4.63
CA LEU A 42 6.65 -10.21 -3.79
C LEU A 42 5.51 -10.88 -4.58
N THR A 43 5.40 -10.60 -5.88
CA THR A 43 4.28 -11.08 -6.71
C THR A 43 4.59 -12.33 -7.54
N GLU A 44 5.83 -12.51 -7.97
CA GLU A 44 6.27 -13.64 -8.80
C GLU A 44 6.82 -14.82 -7.98
N THR A 45 7.08 -14.63 -6.69
CA THR A 45 7.61 -15.67 -5.81
C THR A 45 6.61 -16.82 -5.61
N THR A 46 7.14 -18.03 -5.44
CA THR A 46 6.35 -19.18 -4.97
C THR A 46 6.27 -19.21 -3.44
N ASP A 47 7.26 -18.62 -2.75
CA ASP A 47 7.29 -18.51 -1.29
C ASP A 47 6.95 -17.08 -0.86
N MET A 48 5.65 -16.85 -0.65
CA MET A 48 5.09 -15.55 -0.27
C MET A 48 5.56 -15.13 1.13
N ALA A 49 5.82 -16.09 2.03
CA ALA A 49 6.22 -15.80 3.40
C ALA A 49 7.66 -15.26 3.43
N VAL A 50 8.59 -15.88 2.70
CA VAL A 50 9.97 -15.41 2.59
C VAL A 50 10.04 -14.03 1.95
N ALA A 51 9.29 -13.80 0.87
CA ALA A 51 9.26 -12.49 0.23
C ALA A 51 8.64 -11.41 1.12
N SER A 52 7.52 -11.71 1.80
CA SER A 52 6.88 -10.77 2.73
C SER A 52 7.80 -10.42 3.90
N ASN A 53 8.53 -11.40 4.46
CA ASN A 53 9.51 -11.15 5.52
C ASN A 53 10.66 -10.27 5.01
N THR A 54 11.22 -10.60 3.85
CA THR A 54 12.31 -9.83 3.22
C THR A 54 11.88 -8.39 2.94
N PHE A 55 10.64 -8.19 2.48
CA PHE A 55 10.06 -6.86 2.26
C PHE A 55 9.94 -6.09 3.58
N CYS A 56 9.33 -6.69 4.60
CA CYS A 56 9.13 -6.05 5.90
C CYS A 56 10.46 -5.72 6.59
N ASP A 57 11.47 -6.59 6.46
CA ASP A 57 12.82 -6.34 6.97
C ASP A 57 13.52 -5.21 6.22
N GLY A 58 13.40 -5.15 4.90
CA GLY A 58 13.91 -4.03 4.11
C GLY A 58 13.30 -2.70 4.55
N VAL A 59 11.99 -2.65 4.75
CA VAL A 59 11.30 -1.46 5.28
C VAL A 59 11.79 -1.13 6.68
N HIS A 60 11.88 -2.12 7.57
CA HIS A 60 12.33 -1.91 8.94
C HIS A 60 13.74 -1.31 8.97
N GLU A 61 14.68 -1.89 8.22
CA GLU A 61 16.06 -1.41 8.14
C GLU A 61 16.15 0.00 7.56
N LYS A 62 15.30 0.33 6.57
CA LYS A 62 15.30 1.64 5.94
C LYS A 62 14.74 2.74 6.85
N PHE A 63 13.63 2.47 7.52
CA PHE A 63 12.86 3.48 8.26
C PHE A 63 13.14 3.49 9.77
N LYS A 64 13.91 2.53 10.31
CA LYS A 64 14.29 2.54 11.73
C LYS A 64 15.14 3.77 12.04
N LYS A 65 14.79 4.46 13.12
CA LYS A 65 15.63 5.46 13.78
C LYS A 65 15.83 5.01 15.22
N PHE A 66 17.09 4.84 15.64
CA PHE A 66 17.43 4.28 16.96
C PHE A 66 16.81 2.89 17.20
N GLY A 67 16.88 2.01 16.20
CA GLY A 67 16.44 0.62 16.32
C GLY A 67 14.93 0.37 16.22
N LYS A 68 14.11 1.40 16.00
CA LYS A 68 12.67 1.24 15.77
C LYS A 68 12.13 2.22 14.73
N VAL A 69 11.06 1.82 14.04
CA VAL A 69 10.27 2.74 13.21
C VAL A 69 9.41 3.61 14.12
N ARG A 70 9.42 4.93 13.92
CA ARG A 70 8.59 5.85 14.71
C ARG A 70 7.13 5.69 14.32
N THR A 71 6.22 5.86 15.28
CA THR A 71 4.76 5.69 15.08
C THR A 71 4.20 6.54 13.93
N GLY A 72 4.64 7.79 13.79
CA GLY A 72 4.20 8.66 12.67
C GLY A 72 4.61 8.09 11.31
N THR A 73 5.88 7.71 11.17
CA THR A 73 6.37 7.06 9.94
C THR A 73 5.66 5.74 9.68
N LEU A 74 5.42 4.93 10.71
CA LEU A 74 4.68 3.68 10.55
C LEU A 74 3.24 3.93 10.07
N MET A 75 2.57 4.99 10.54
CA MET A 75 1.25 5.36 10.07
C MET A 75 1.26 5.74 8.57
N ASP A 76 2.25 6.51 8.14
CA ASP A 76 2.40 6.90 6.73
C ASP A 76 2.67 5.66 5.85
N LEU A 77 3.54 4.75 6.31
CA LEU A 77 3.83 3.49 5.62
C LEU A 77 2.58 2.59 5.55
N ASN A 78 1.84 2.45 6.65
CA ASN A 78 0.59 1.70 6.71
C ASN A 78 -0.43 2.25 5.70
N CYS A 79 -0.59 3.58 5.65
CA CYS A 79 -1.44 4.22 4.65
C CYS A 79 -0.95 3.89 3.24
N PHE A 80 0.35 4.00 2.97
CA PHE A 80 0.90 3.70 1.65
C PHE A 80 0.63 2.26 1.21
N LEU A 81 0.72 1.29 2.12
CA LEU A 81 0.35 -0.09 1.84
C LEU A 81 -1.13 -0.21 1.43
N ILE A 82 -2.03 0.36 2.22
CA ILE A 82 -3.49 0.29 2.03
C ILE A 82 -3.93 0.99 0.75
N TYR A 83 -3.32 2.12 0.41
CA TYR A 83 -3.75 2.94 -0.73
C TYR A 83 -3.03 2.63 -2.04
N TYR A 84 -1.83 2.04 -2.02
CA TYR A 84 -1.06 1.82 -3.24
C TYR A 84 -0.65 0.36 -3.43
N ILE A 85 0.03 -0.24 -2.45
CA ILE A 85 0.62 -1.57 -2.62
C ILE A 85 -0.47 -2.64 -2.76
N PHE A 86 -1.38 -2.75 -1.79
CA PHE A 86 -2.43 -3.78 -1.84
C PHE A 86 -3.38 -3.61 -3.03
N PRO A 87 -3.92 -2.40 -3.32
CA PRO A 87 -4.77 -2.20 -4.49
C PRO A 87 -4.04 -2.52 -5.81
N ALA A 88 -2.73 -2.26 -5.89
CA ALA A 88 -1.96 -2.57 -7.10
C ALA A 88 -1.78 -4.08 -7.27
N ILE A 89 -1.50 -4.82 -6.19
CA ILE A 89 -1.39 -6.28 -6.23
C ILE A 89 -2.74 -6.90 -6.62
N LEU A 90 -3.83 -6.47 -5.98
CA LEU A 90 -5.20 -6.93 -6.28
C LEU A 90 -5.61 -6.69 -7.73
N LYS A 91 -5.14 -5.61 -8.34
CA LYS A 91 -5.44 -5.28 -9.74
C LYS A 91 -4.65 -6.11 -10.75
N ASN A 92 -3.44 -6.55 -10.42
CA ASN A 92 -2.51 -7.14 -11.40
C ASN A 92 -2.33 -8.66 -11.26
N GLU A 93 -2.47 -9.23 -10.06
CA GLU A 93 -2.10 -10.65 -9.79
C GLU A 93 -3.26 -11.65 -9.86
N GLY A 94 -4.47 -11.19 -10.22
CA GLY A 94 -5.64 -12.04 -10.42
C GLY A 94 -5.93 -12.96 -9.23
N GLU A 95 -6.06 -14.26 -9.46
CA GLU A 95 -6.44 -15.26 -8.46
C GLU A 95 -5.45 -15.39 -7.29
N ARG A 96 -4.16 -15.07 -7.50
CA ARG A 96 -3.13 -15.16 -6.46
C ARG A 96 -3.06 -13.92 -5.58
N ALA A 97 -3.71 -12.84 -5.98
CA ALA A 97 -3.55 -11.54 -5.35
C ALA A 97 -3.95 -11.54 -3.87
N SER A 98 -5.09 -12.17 -3.52
CA SER A 98 -5.56 -12.26 -2.13
C SER A 98 -4.57 -12.99 -1.23
N ALA A 99 -4.01 -14.12 -1.69
CA ALA A 99 -3.02 -14.88 -0.91
C ALA A 99 -1.74 -14.08 -0.64
N ILE A 100 -1.27 -13.32 -1.64
CA ILE A 100 -0.12 -12.41 -1.51
C ILE A 100 -0.44 -11.30 -0.50
N CYS A 101 -1.60 -10.64 -0.64
CA CYS A 101 -2.02 -9.57 0.24
C CYS A 101 -2.23 -10.04 1.69
N ASP A 102 -2.84 -11.21 1.90
CA ASP A 102 -3.02 -11.81 3.23
C ASP A 102 -1.68 -12.11 3.89
N THR A 103 -0.77 -12.76 3.17
CA THR A 103 0.56 -13.11 3.69
C THR A 103 1.36 -11.85 4.04
N LEU A 104 1.34 -10.83 3.16
CA LEU A 104 2.01 -9.56 3.41
C LEU A 104 1.39 -8.83 4.61
N ARG A 105 0.05 -8.75 4.69
CA ARG A 105 -0.67 -8.13 5.82
C ARG A 105 -0.26 -8.77 7.14
N ASP A 106 -0.31 -10.09 7.23
CA ASP A 106 -0.04 -10.82 8.46
C ASP A 106 1.42 -10.69 8.88
N THR A 107 2.34 -10.75 7.91
CA THR A 107 3.76 -10.52 8.15
C THR A 107 4.03 -9.10 8.64
N TRP A 108 3.39 -8.11 8.03
CA TRP A 108 3.53 -6.70 8.40
C TRP A 108 2.99 -6.41 9.81
N ASN A 109 1.78 -6.90 10.11
CA ASN A 109 1.15 -6.77 11.43
C ASN A 109 2.01 -7.39 12.53
N SER A 110 2.57 -8.58 12.27
CA SER A 110 3.50 -9.24 13.18
C SER A 110 4.81 -8.45 13.36
N ARG A 111 5.43 -8.01 12.27
CA ARG A 111 6.74 -7.34 12.28
C ARG A 111 6.71 -5.99 12.98
N PHE A 112 5.68 -5.18 12.68
CA PHE A 112 5.55 -3.82 13.18
C PHE A 112 4.62 -3.68 14.39
N LYS A 113 4.02 -4.80 14.85
CA LYS A 113 3.05 -4.84 15.96
C LYS A 113 1.91 -3.85 15.74
N CYS A 114 1.30 -3.94 14.56
CA CYS A 114 0.16 -3.12 14.17
C CYS A 114 -0.99 -4.01 13.69
N ASP A 115 -2.14 -3.41 13.40
CA ASP A 115 -3.35 -4.10 12.98
C ASP A 115 -3.94 -3.37 11.77
N ILE A 116 -3.32 -3.60 10.61
CA ILE A 116 -3.81 -3.09 9.33
C ILE A 116 -4.61 -4.18 8.61
N ASN A 117 -5.59 -3.73 7.83
CA ASN A 117 -6.26 -4.53 6.81
C ASN A 117 -6.14 -3.82 5.46
N TYR A 118 -6.43 -4.53 4.37
CA TYR A 118 -6.31 -3.98 3.02
C TYR A 118 -7.65 -3.88 2.31
N THR A 119 -7.66 -3.13 1.21
CA THR A 119 -8.84 -2.91 0.37
C THR A 119 -8.38 -2.84 -1.09
N ASP A 120 -9.30 -3.09 -2.02
CA ASP A 120 -9.06 -2.98 -3.45
C ASP A 120 -9.26 -1.55 -3.96
N TYR A 121 -8.84 -1.33 -5.21
CA TYR A 121 -8.90 -0.02 -5.86
C TYR A 121 -10.34 0.51 -6.01
N ASP A 122 -11.30 -0.34 -6.36
CA ASP A 122 -12.68 0.07 -6.60
C ASP A 122 -13.38 0.47 -5.30
N SER A 123 -13.12 -0.27 -4.22
CA SER A 123 -13.55 0.05 -2.86
C SER A 123 -13.00 1.41 -2.40
N LEU A 124 -11.73 1.71 -2.68
CA LEU A 124 -11.14 3.03 -2.39
C LEU A 124 -11.82 4.13 -3.20
N MET A 125 -11.96 3.95 -4.51
CA MET A 125 -12.59 4.92 -5.42
C MET A 125 -14.06 5.19 -5.05
N SER A 126 -14.79 4.18 -4.60
CA SER A 126 -16.15 4.32 -4.06
C SER A 126 -16.13 5.07 -2.72
N GLY A 127 -15.16 4.76 -1.85
CA GLY A 127 -14.98 5.36 -0.53
C GLY A 127 -14.72 6.87 -0.52
N PHE A 128 -14.09 7.43 -1.55
CA PHE A 128 -13.81 8.87 -1.65
C PHE A 128 -15.08 9.76 -1.59
N LYS A 129 -16.27 9.23 -1.93
CA LYS A 129 -17.55 9.98 -1.83
C LYS A 129 -18.21 9.90 -0.44
N LYS A 130 -17.77 9.00 0.45
CA LYS A 130 -18.48 8.77 1.72
C LYS A 130 -18.10 9.70 2.86
N LYS A 131 -17.03 10.50 2.76
CA LYS A 131 -16.67 11.48 3.80
C LYS A 131 -15.91 12.70 3.25
N LEU A 132 -16.65 13.71 2.85
CA LEU A 132 -16.25 15.10 3.12
C LEU A 132 -17.29 15.66 4.10
N LEU A 133 -17.01 15.51 5.40
CA LEU A 133 -17.73 16.22 6.48
C LEU A 133 -19.27 16.03 6.52
N GLY A 134 -19.78 14.80 6.43
CA GLY A 134 -21.18 14.50 6.79
C GLY A 134 -22.26 15.06 5.84
N ILE A 135 -21.89 15.61 4.69
CA ILE A 135 -22.85 16.00 3.65
C ILE A 135 -22.61 15.10 2.43
N ALA A 136 -23.63 14.32 2.07
CA ALA A 136 -23.66 13.60 0.81
C ALA A 136 -23.76 14.61 -0.33
N VAL A 137 -22.77 14.65 -1.21
CA VAL A 137 -22.89 15.35 -2.49
C VAL A 137 -23.27 14.28 -3.51
N GLU A 138 -24.51 14.35 -3.97
CA GLU A 138 -25.05 13.48 -5.02
C GLU A 138 -24.17 13.53 -6.27
N GLU A 139 -23.99 12.37 -6.90
CA GLU A 139 -23.30 12.24 -8.17
C GLU A 139 -24.18 12.87 -9.26
N GLU A 140 -23.74 13.96 -9.90
CA GLU A 140 -24.17 14.23 -11.27
C GLU A 140 -23.29 13.38 -12.19
N ASP A 141 -23.76 12.15 -12.47
CA ASP A 141 -23.41 11.42 -13.68
C ASP A 141 -23.81 12.28 -14.89
N LYS A 142 -22.87 12.50 -15.79
CA LYS A 142 -23.10 13.17 -17.07
C LYS A 142 -22.87 12.21 -18.22
#